data_AF-A0A3A6NUY1-F1
#
_entry.id   AF-A0A3A6NUY1-F1
#
_cell.length_a   1.000
_cell.length_b   1.000
_cell.length_c   1.000
_cell.angle_alpha   90.00
_cell.angle_beta   90.00
_cell.angle_gamma   90.00
#
_symmetry.space_group_name_H-M   'P 1'
#
loop_
_entity.id
_entity.type
_entity.pdbx_description
1 polymer ?
#
loop_
_entity_poly.entity_id
_entity_poly.type
_entity_poly.pdbx_seq_one_letter_code
_entity_poly.pdbx_strand_id
1 'polypeptide(L)' 'MCAGSFREQAAAQKYAQRLSKKGLPARVSRVDLGDKGVWHRVCLGNFSSLAEARAKSKVWEQKKLIRASYVLPLR' A
#
# COMPACT_ATOMS: atom_id res chain seq x y z
N MET A 1 0.14 5.60 2.85
CA MET A 1 -0.32 5.44 1.43
C MET A 1 -0.55 3.96 1.15
N CYS A 2 -1.24 3.54 0.08
CA CYS A 2 -1.33 2.13 -0.30
C CYS A 2 -0.73 1.83 -1.67
N ALA A 3 0.04 0.76 -1.79
CA ALA A 3 0.79 0.38 -2.99
C ALA A 3 0.18 -0.83 -3.73
N GLY A 4 -0.98 -1.30 -3.25
CA GLY A 4 -1.71 -2.42 -3.84
C GLY A 4 -2.94 -2.78 -3.01
N SER A 5 -3.90 -3.45 -3.65
CA SER A 5 -5.10 -4.00 -3.02
C SER A 5 -5.36 -5.37 -3.62
N PHE A 6 -5.59 -6.38 -2.79
CA PHE A 6 -5.71 -7.78 -3.20
C PHE A 6 -6.97 -8.39 -2.58
N ARG A 7 -7.63 -9.30 -3.29
CA ARG A 7 -8.74 -10.08 -2.70
C ARG A 7 -8.25 -11.17 -1.75
N GLU A 8 -7.08 -11.72 -2.02
CA GLU A 8 -6.48 -12.77 -1.19
C GLU A 8 -5.49 -12.19 -0.19
N GLN A 9 -5.65 -12.57 1.09
CA GLN A 9 -4.74 -12.17 2.16
C GLN A 9 -3.29 -12.64 1.89
N ALA A 10 -3.11 -13.86 1.41
CA ALA A 10 -1.79 -14.42 1.13
C ALA A 10 -1.04 -13.60 0.06
N ALA A 11 -1.74 -13.19 -1.00
CA ALA A 11 -1.17 -12.32 -2.04
C ALA A 11 -0.75 -10.95 -1.47
N ALA A 12 -1.58 -10.34 -0.63
CA ALA A 12 -1.26 -9.09 0.05
C ALA A 12 -0.04 -9.23 0.97
N GLN A 13 0.03 -10.30 1.76
CA GLN A 13 1.17 -10.57 2.65
C GLN A 13 2.46 -10.80 1.87
N LYS A 14 2.42 -11.59 0.78
CA LYS A 14 3.59 -11.82 -0.09
C LYS A 14 4.09 -10.51 -0.70
N TYR A 15 3.19 -9.63 -1.12
CA TYR A 15 3.55 -8.31 -1.63
C TYR A 15 4.15 -7.41 -0.54
N ALA A 16 3.56 -7.39 0.66
CA ALA A 16 4.07 -6.62 1.80
C ALA A 16 5.47 -7.08 2.23
N GLN A 17 5.71 -8.40 2.28
CA GLN A 17 7.04 -8.95 2.57
C GLN A 17 8.05 -8.56 1.49
N ARG A 18 7.68 -8.59 0.21
CA ARG A 18 8.56 -8.17 -0.89
C ARG A 18 8.94 -6.69 -0.76
N LEU A 19 8.00 -5.83 -0.36
CA LEU A 19 8.28 -4.42 -0.12
C LEU A 19 9.18 -4.23 1.11
N SER A 20 8.92 -4.97 2.19
CA SER A 20 9.73 -4.91 3.41
C SER A 20 11.18 -5.33 3.14
N LYS A 21 11.40 -6.37 2.31
CA LYS A 21 12.73 -6.78 1.84
C LYS A 21 13.45 -5.71 1.00
N LYS A 22 12.71 -4.77 0.42
CA LYS A 22 13.25 -3.60 -0.29
C LYS A 22 13.45 -2.38 0.61
N GLY A 23 13.34 -2.54 1.93
CA GLY A 23 13.45 -1.45 2.91
C GLY A 23 12.19 -0.58 3.01
N LEU A 24 11.06 -1.04 2.48
CA LEU A 24 9.78 -0.33 2.55
C LEU A 24 8.85 -1.04 3.53
N PRO A 25 8.76 -0.59 4.81
CA PRO A 25 7.90 -1.22 5.79
C PRO A 25 6.43 -1.12 5.34
N ALA A 26 5.83 -2.28 5.11
CA ALA A 26 4.48 -2.43 4.58
C ALA A 26 3.56 -3.13 5.59
N ARG A 27 2.35 -2.61 5.75
CA ARG A 27 1.28 -3.21 6.55
C ARG A 27 0.14 -3.65 5.64
N VAL A 28 -0.42 -4.82 5.91
CA VAL A 28 -1.68 -5.25 5.29
C VAL A 28 -2.85 -4.76 6.14
N SER A 29 -3.82 -4.09 5.54
CA SER A 29 -5.07 -3.68 6.18
C SER A 29 -6.25 -4.38 5.49
N ARG A 30 -7.08 -5.06 6.27
CA ARG A 30 -8.34 -5.66 5.79
C ARG A 30 -9.41 -4.58 5.74
N VAL A 31 -10.09 -4.46 4.60
CA VAL A 31 -11.17 -3.51 4.37
C VAL A 31 -12.34 -4.27 3.76
N ASP A 32 -13.50 -4.19 4.37
CA ASP A 32 -14.75 -4.66 3.78
C ASP A 32 -15.32 -3.55 2.88
N LEU A 33 -15.60 -3.87 1.62
CA LEU A 33 -16.16 -2.93 0.65
C LEU A 33 -17.63 -3.24 0.32
N GLY A 34 -18.33 -3.95 1.21
CA GLY A 34 -19.74 -4.33 1.03
C GLY A 34 -19.89 -5.27 -0.16
N ASP A 35 -20.67 -4.86 -1.17
CA ASP A 35 -20.94 -5.66 -2.37
C ASP A 35 -19.69 -6.08 -3.15
N LYS A 36 -18.58 -5.33 -2.99
CA LYS A 36 -17.29 -5.64 -3.63
C LYS A 36 -16.46 -6.66 -2.85
N GLY A 37 -16.95 -7.09 -1.68
CA GLY A 37 -16.33 -8.04 -0.78
C GLY A 37 -15.17 -7.47 0.04
N VAL A 38 -14.45 -8.37 0.70
CA VAL A 38 -13.29 -8.06 1.53
C VAL A 38 -12.04 -7.90 0.66
N TRP A 39 -11.27 -6.86 0.94
CA TRP A 39 -9.99 -6.57 0.30
C TRP A 39 -8.88 -6.38 1.33
N HIS A 40 -7.68 -6.73 0.93
CA HIS A 40 -6.45 -6.61 1.70
C HIS A 40 -5.55 -5.57 1.03
N ARG A 41 -5.54 -4.36 1.59
CA ARG A 41 -4.73 -3.23 1.10
C ARG A 41 -3.34 -3.30 1.70
N VAL A 42 -2.32 -3.16 0.87
CA VAL A 42 -0.92 -3.10 1.32
C VAL A 42 -0.50 -1.65 1.38
N CYS A 43 -0.32 -1.15 2.59
CA CYS A 43 -0.04 0.25 2.86
C CYS A 43 1.38 0.45 3.38
N LEU A 44 2.02 1.49 2.87
CA LEU A 44 3.40 1.87 3.16
C LEU A 44 3.41 3.13 4.00
N GLY A 45 4.17 3.09 5.09
CA GLY A 45 4.46 4.20 5.99
C GLY A 45 3.26 4.79 6.74
N ASN A 46 3.57 5.51 7.81
CA ASN A 46 2.69 6.51 8.40
C ASN A 46 3.16 7.86 7.90
N PHE A 47 2.31 8.58 7.18
CA PHE A 47 2.63 9.93 6.69
C PHE A 47 1.78 10.93 7.46
N SER A 48 2.39 12.04 7.84
CA SER A 48 1.74 13.10 8.60
C SER A 48 0.80 13.91 7.72
N SER A 49 0.97 13.84 6.38
CA SER A 49 0.10 14.52 5.42
C SER A 49 -0.05 13.74 4.11
N LEU A 50 -1.13 14.05 3.38
CA LEU A 50 -1.35 13.57 2.02
C LEU A 50 -0.24 14.04 1.05
N ALA A 51 0.27 15.25 1.24
CA ALA A 51 1.35 15.80 0.41
C ALA A 51 2.65 14.99 0.58
N GLU A 52 3.01 14.66 1.82
CA GLU A 52 4.18 13.81 2.12
C GLU A 52 4.05 12.42 1.49
N ALA A 53 2.86 11.81 1.63
CA ALA A 53 2.55 10.51 1.05
C ALA A 53 2.71 10.51 -0.49
N ARG A 54 2.25 11.57 -1.17
CA ARG A 54 2.38 11.73 -2.62
C ARG A 54 3.82 11.96 -3.06
N ALA A 55 4.58 12.80 -2.33
CA ALA A 55 5.98 13.05 -2.65
C ALA A 55 6.81 11.76 -2.55
N LYS A 56 6.60 10.98 -1.49
CA LYS A 56 7.27 9.69 -1.30
C LYS A 56 6.85 8.64 -2.33
N SER A 57 5.56 8.60 -2.70
CA SER A 57 5.09 7.65 -3.72
C SER A 57 5.75 7.88 -5.07
N LYS A 58 5.88 9.14 -5.50
CA LYS A 58 6.56 9.52 -6.74
C LYS A 58 8.02 9.07 -6.76
N VAL A 59 8.73 9.25 -5.63
CA VAL A 59 10.12 8.77 -5.49
C VAL A 59 10.20 7.24 -5.60
N TRP A 60 9.27 6.51 -4.99
CA TRP A 60 9.28 5.05 -5.03
C TRP A 60 8.85 4.46 -6.38
N GLU A 61 7.97 5.13 -7.11
CA GLU A 61 7.61 4.80 -8.49
C GLU A 61 8.80 5.03 -9.43
N GLN A 62 9.49 6.17 -9.32
CA GLN A 62 10.71 6.45 -10.08
C GLN A 62 11.81 5.41 -9.83
N LYS A 63 11.96 4.98 -8.58
CA LYS A 63 12.89 3.91 -8.20
C LYS A 63 12.40 2.49 -8.56
N LYS A 64 11.25 2.36 -9.25
CA LYS A 64 10.60 1.07 -9.61
C LYS A 64 10.42 0.13 -8.41
N LEU A 65 10.28 0.68 -7.21
CA LEU A 65 10.06 -0.09 -6.00
C LEU A 65 8.61 -0.56 -5.90
N ILE A 66 7.69 0.27 -6.40
CA ILE A 66 6.26 0.03 -6.52
C ILE A 66 5.80 0.28 -7.97
N ARG A 67 4.76 -0.43 -8.41
CA ARG A 67 4.21 -0.30 -9.78
C ARG A 67 3.12 0.75 -9.92
N ALA A 68 2.31 0.93 -8.87
CA ALA A 68 1.26 1.93 -8.79
C ALA A 68 1.02 2.29 -7.32
N SER A 69 0.85 3.58 -7.03
CA SER A 69 0.44 4.05 -5.70
C SER A 69 -0.99 4.58 -5.72
N TYR A 70 -1.74 4.26 -4.66
CA TYR A 70 -3.02 4.86 -4.32
C TYR A 70 -2.87 5.57 -2.98
N VAL A 71 -2.85 6.89 -3.00
CA VAL A 71 -2.87 7.71 -1.79
C VAL A 71 -4.33 7.92 -1.39
N LEU A 72 -4.80 7.09 -0.46
CA LEU A 72 -6.12 7.26 0.17
C LEU A 72 -5.97 8.07 1.46
N PRO A 73 -6.83 9.07 1.72
CA PRO A 73 -7.00 9.59 3.06
C PRO A 73 -7.55 8.46 3.93
N LEU A 74 -6.80 8.05 4.96
CA LEU A 74 -7.35 7.24 6.03
C LEU A 74 -8.22 8.22 6.85
N ARG A 75 -9.54 8.20 6.60
CA ARG A 75 -10.53 8.83 7.49
C ARG A 75 -10.80 7.93 8.67
#